data_AF-A0A0H5SK88-F1
#
_entry.id   AF-A0A0H5SK88-F1
#
_cell.length_a   1.000
_cell.length_b   1.000
_cell.length_c   1.000
_cell.angle_alpha   90.00
_cell.angle_beta   90.00
_cell.angle_gamma   90.00
#
_symmetry.space_group_name_H-M   'P 1'
#
loop_
_entity.id
_entity.type
_entity.pdbx_description
1 polymer ?
#
loop_
_entity_poly.entity_id
_entity_poly.type
_entity_poly.pdbx_seq_one_letter_code
_entity_poly.pdbx_strand_id
1 'polypeptide(L)'
;MRSLKNFKRLINQHSKIIIYGAGQVARELFEWMKNEKINSKVSYFAVTYLGDNPTQIDDVPVRTIDSLAENNTDALVIVATLLNAQKEIGDTLQRLGFRSCTYITSNLRREMSYCRMEYFNRKIYLCDTYYHVLIALTMIEVNKEEADLFFSNGLERDYELQDRIIKSAIVDNIFRHDRGKVREVLYNSKLKRLLFGRRRLIYNFEKITTVDFSRYKGGVYMFFDEGQIARYIQAKHIKYTLLEDCYDFMKVVVPMKFMDRLEHTQSFWGKIEAKLGLDYVPLGQSKYCKKIEVNDLNGIAIPQRKVTEYPREKLFAKLTARQKEKIFKIFVGEQLVESSSNENTLLILTQPLFKDNFVPSLETQKQIYTDIIKENKNKFDVIYVKPHPRDDFPYEQIDCNIHVINKKIPTEVFNFMNRIMFKKAITISSTAIYNMNFVEEKELLGLNYISPYVPESERKNLSIVLP
;
A
#
# COMPACT_ATOMS: atom_id res chain seq x y z
N MET A 1 24.49 -13.19 -22.12
CA MET A 1 23.66 -12.12 -21.52
C MET A 1 24.40 -10.79 -21.63
N ARG A 2 23.89 -9.81 -22.40
CA ARG A 2 24.41 -8.44 -22.34
C ARG A 2 23.83 -7.78 -21.09
N SER A 3 24.67 -7.36 -20.15
CA SER A 3 24.26 -6.55 -19.00
C SER A 3 23.88 -5.13 -19.46
N LEU A 4 23.04 -4.43 -18.69
CA LEU A 4 22.65 -3.05 -18.98
C LEU A 4 23.87 -2.11 -19.13
N LYS A 5 24.94 -2.36 -18.36
CA LYS A 5 26.23 -1.65 -18.50
C LYS A 5 26.85 -1.81 -19.90
N ASN A 6 26.84 -3.03 -20.44
CA ASN A 6 27.35 -3.31 -21.78
C ASN A 6 26.44 -2.73 -22.86
N PHE A 7 25.13 -2.75 -22.63
CA PHE A 7 24.14 -2.15 -23.51
C PHE A 7 24.30 -0.62 -23.59
N LYS A 8 24.46 0.06 -22.46
CA LYS A 8 24.77 1.50 -22.41
C LYS A 8 26.09 1.83 -23.10
N ARG A 9 27.13 1.01 -22.92
CA ARG A 9 28.41 1.18 -23.62
C ARG A 9 28.25 1.10 -25.14
N LEU A 10 27.46 0.15 -25.63
CA LEU A 10 27.15 0.01 -27.06
C LEU A 10 26.43 1.25 -27.61
N ILE A 11 25.42 1.74 -26.88
CA ILE A 11 24.71 2.98 -27.23
C ILE A 11 25.68 4.17 -27.29
N ASN A 12 26.62 4.25 -26.35
CA ASN A 12 27.58 5.34 -26.30
C ASN A 12 28.57 5.37 -27.48
N GLN A 13 28.85 4.22 -28.10
CA GLN A 13 29.72 4.10 -29.28
C GLN A 13 29.07 4.61 -30.57
N HIS A 14 27.76 4.83 -30.59
CA HIS A 14 27.04 5.28 -31.77
C HIS A 14 26.56 6.72 -31.58
N SER A 15 26.70 7.54 -32.62
CA SER A 15 26.21 8.93 -32.65
C SER A 15 24.73 9.02 -33.00
N LYS A 16 24.21 8.02 -33.74
CA LYS A 16 22.85 7.97 -34.27
C LYS A 16 22.17 6.64 -33.93
N ILE A 17 20.95 6.73 -33.41
CA ILE A 17 20.17 5.59 -32.94
C ILE A 17 18.78 5.63 -33.56
N ILE A 18 18.32 4.46 -33.97
CA ILE A 18 16.95 4.20 -34.41
C ILE A 18 16.34 3.19 -33.44
N ILE A 19 15.20 3.51 -32.85
CA ILE A 19 14.44 2.55 -32.04
C ILE A 19 13.40 1.90 -32.95
N TYR A 20 13.52 0.60 -33.22
CA TYR A 20 12.53 -0.12 -34.00
C TYR A 20 11.39 -0.59 -33.10
N GLY A 21 10.19 -0.07 -33.33
CA GLY A 21 8.95 -0.27 -32.58
C GLY A 21 8.38 1.06 -32.08
N ALA A 22 7.06 1.19 -32.01
CA ALA A 22 6.35 2.35 -31.44
C ALA A 22 5.48 1.99 -30.21
N GLY A 23 5.48 0.71 -29.82
CA GLY A 23 4.72 0.19 -28.69
C GLY A 23 5.41 0.39 -27.34
N GLN A 24 4.86 -0.26 -26.31
CA GLN A 24 5.31 -0.08 -24.91
C GLN A 24 6.81 -0.34 -24.70
N VAL A 25 7.39 -1.38 -25.32
CA VAL A 25 8.81 -1.73 -25.16
C VAL A 25 9.73 -0.61 -25.66
N ALA A 26 9.37 0.03 -26.78
CA ALA A 26 10.12 1.15 -27.35
C ALA A 26 10.02 2.41 -26.48
N ARG A 27 8.84 2.69 -25.93
CA ARG A 27 8.63 3.82 -25.00
C ARG A 27 9.40 3.63 -23.70
N GLU A 28 9.39 2.43 -23.13
CA GLU A 28 10.17 2.11 -21.92
C GLU A 28 11.68 2.29 -22.15
N LEU A 29 12.20 1.86 -23.30
CA LEU A 29 13.60 2.08 -23.68
C LEU A 29 13.89 3.57 -23.81
N PHE A 30 13.04 4.34 -24.51
CA PHE A 30 13.27 5.75 -24.74
C PHE A 30 13.26 6.56 -23.45
N GLU A 31 12.34 6.26 -22.54
CA GLU A 31 12.30 6.83 -21.20
C GLU A 31 13.57 6.51 -20.39
N TRP A 32 14.05 5.26 -20.43
CA TRP A 32 15.34 4.92 -19.82
C TRP A 32 16.49 5.73 -20.44
N MET A 33 16.50 5.91 -21.77
CA MET A 33 17.51 6.74 -22.44
C MET A 33 17.43 8.22 -22.07
N LYS A 34 16.24 8.78 -21.81
CA LYS A 34 16.08 10.14 -21.28
C LYS A 34 16.72 10.26 -19.89
N ASN A 35 16.43 9.31 -19.01
CA ASN A 35 16.98 9.28 -17.66
C ASN A 35 18.51 9.18 -17.67
N GLU A 36 19.07 8.40 -18.60
CA GLU A 36 20.52 8.27 -18.78
C GLU A 36 21.16 9.47 -19.54
N LYS A 37 20.36 10.47 -19.94
CA LYS A 37 20.78 11.66 -20.71
C LYS A 37 21.45 11.30 -22.04
N ILE A 38 20.96 10.26 -22.71
CA ILE A 38 21.45 9.77 -24.01
C ILE A 38 20.35 9.75 -25.08
N ASN A 39 19.14 10.22 -24.77
CA ASN A 39 18.00 10.27 -25.69
C ASN A 39 18.24 11.18 -26.91
N SER A 40 19.10 12.20 -26.80
CA SER A 40 19.45 13.10 -27.91
C SER A 40 20.09 12.39 -29.10
N LYS A 41 20.57 11.16 -28.92
CA LYS A 41 21.10 10.32 -30.01
C LYS A 41 20.02 9.61 -30.83
N VAL A 42 18.79 9.55 -30.34
CA VAL A 42 17.68 8.89 -31.02
C VAL A 42 17.13 9.83 -32.08
N SER A 43 17.33 9.48 -33.35
CA SER A 43 16.86 10.30 -34.47
C SER A 43 15.48 9.90 -34.95
N TYR A 44 15.13 8.61 -34.81
CA TYR A 44 13.87 8.07 -35.32
C TYR A 44 13.36 6.92 -34.46
N PHE A 45 12.04 6.80 -34.41
CA PHE A 45 11.38 5.52 -34.21
C PHE A 45 11.07 4.90 -35.57
N ALA A 46 11.34 3.62 -35.74
CA ALA A 46 11.06 2.88 -36.97
C ALA A 46 9.91 1.89 -36.78
N VAL A 47 9.06 1.76 -37.79
CA VAL A 47 8.01 0.74 -37.87
C VAL A 47 8.03 0.08 -39.25
N THR A 48 7.42 -1.10 -39.40
CA THR A 48 7.29 -1.73 -40.72
C THR A 48 6.31 -0.96 -41.59
N TYR A 49 5.16 -0.58 -41.02
CA TYR A 49 4.10 0.18 -41.67
C TYR A 49 3.64 1.29 -40.74
N LEU A 50 3.30 2.46 -41.29
CA LEU A 50 2.78 3.57 -40.47
C LEU A 50 1.44 3.20 -39.84
N GLY A 51 0.43 2.79 -40.63
CA GLY A 51 -0.88 2.38 -40.10
C GLY A 51 -1.41 3.37 -39.05
N ASP A 52 -1.84 2.86 -37.90
CA ASP A 52 -2.31 3.66 -36.74
C ASP A 52 -1.18 4.09 -35.79
N ASN A 53 0.10 3.89 -36.14
CA ASN A 53 1.21 4.34 -35.30
C ASN A 53 1.25 5.87 -35.25
N PRO A 54 1.66 6.46 -34.12
CA PRO A 54 1.79 7.90 -34.02
C PRO A 54 2.85 8.41 -35.00
N THR A 55 2.70 9.66 -35.46
CA THR A 55 3.68 10.30 -36.37
C THR A 55 4.95 10.74 -35.66
N GLN A 56 4.90 10.86 -34.33
CA GLN A 56 6.02 11.20 -33.45
C GLN A 56 5.82 10.62 -32.03
N ILE A 57 6.92 10.41 -31.31
CA ILE A 57 6.93 10.04 -29.89
C ILE A 57 7.89 11.01 -29.19
N ASP A 58 7.36 11.86 -28.29
CA ASP A 58 8.15 12.83 -27.50
C ASP A 58 9.18 13.60 -28.36
N ASP A 59 8.68 14.20 -29.44
CA ASP A 59 9.41 14.99 -30.44
C ASP A 59 10.33 14.20 -31.39
N VAL A 60 10.42 12.87 -31.24
CA VAL A 60 11.17 12.02 -32.17
C VAL A 60 10.23 11.52 -33.28
N PRO A 61 10.55 11.72 -34.56
CA PRO A 61 9.71 11.29 -35.67
C PRO A 61 9.62 9.77 -35.77
N VAL A 62 8.42 9.27 -36.08
CA VAL A 62 8.17 7.87 -36.45
C VAL A 62 8.17 7.75 -37.98
N ARG A 63 8.91 6.79 -38.52
CA ARG A 63 9.05 6.54 -39.97
C ARG A 63 9.02 5.05 -40.28
N THR A 64 8.72 4.70 -41.53
CA THR A 64 8.88 3.31 -42.00
C THR A 64 10.37 2.96 -42.08
N ILE A 65 10.73 1.73 -41.73
CA ILE A 65 12.14 1.32 -41.77
C ILE A 65 12.76 1.42 -43.16
N ASP A 66 12.00 1.11 -44.22
CA ASP A 66 12.48 1.21 -45.61
C ASP A 66 12.88 2.65 -45.97
N SER A 67 12.08 3.64 -45.59
CA SER A 67 12.40 5.06 -45.80
C SER A 67 13.67 5.53 -45.08
N LEU A 68 14.08 4.80 -44.03
CA LEU A 68 15.30 5.12 -43.28
C LEU A 68 16.54 4.41 -43.87
N ALA A 69 16.38 3.34 -44.64
CA ALA A 69 17.49 2.54 -45.14
C ALA A 69 18.43 3.33 -46.07
N GLU A 70 17.93 4.30 -46.83
CA GLU A 70 18.74 5.04 -47.82
C GLU A 70 19.92 5.81 -47.21
N ASN A 71 19.75 6.37 -46.00
CA ASN A 71 20.72 7.31 -45.41
C ASN A 71 21.11 6.98 -43.96
N ASN A 72 20.69 5.81 -43.44
CA ASN A 72 20.85 5.50 -42.01
C ASN A 72 21.35 4.08 -41.71
N THR A 73 21.89 3.36 -42.69
CA THR A 73 22.41 1.98 -42.50
C THR A 73 23.57 1.87 -41.50
N ASP A 74 24.24 2.99 -41.22
CA ASP A 74 25.31 3.12 -40.23
C ASP A 74 24.80 3.33 -38.79
N ALA A 75 23.52 3.66 -38.62
CA ALA A 75 22.93 3.89 -37.31
C ALA A 75 22.81 2.58 -36.51
N LEU A 76 22.85 2.69 -35.18
CA LEU A 76 22.49 1.57 -34.32
C LEU A 76 20.97 1.41 -34.31
N VAL A 77 20.48 0.28 -34.81
CA VAL A 77 19.07 -0.08 -34.69
C VAL A 77 18.86 -0.91 -33.42
N ILE A 78 18.05 -0.38 -32.50
CA ILE A 78 17.63 -1.10 -31.30
C ILE A 78 16.23 -1.65 -31.53
N VAL A 79 16.11 -2.97 -31.68
CA VAL A 79 14.83 -3.65 -31.86
C VAL A 79 14.12 -3.76 -30.52
N ALA A 80 13.15 -2.87 -30.31
CA ALA A 80 12.38 -2.69 -29.08
C ALA A 80 10.91 -3.08 -29.29
N THR A 81 10.70 -4.34 -29.69
CA THR A 81 9.40 -4.95 -29.93
C THR A 81 9.20 -6.20 -29.05
N LEU A 82 8.04 -6.85 -29.16
CA LEU A 82 7.79 -8.16 -28.53
C LEU A 82 8.75 -9.22 -29.09
N LEU A 83 9.21 -10.13 -28.23
CA LEU A 83 10.25 -11.11 -28.56
C LEU A 83 9.94 -11.98 -29.78
N ASN A 84 8.67 -12.31 -30.00
CA ASN A 84 8.22 -13.13 -31.12
C ASN A 84 8.39 -12.42 -32.49
N ALA A 85 8.36 -11.09 -32.51
CA ALA A 85 8.53 -10.30 -33.73
C ALA A 85 10.00 -9.99 -34.06
N GLN A 86 10.92 -10.16 -33.11
CA GLN A 86 12.30 -9.69 -33.25
C GLN A 86 13.10 -10.41 -34.35
N LYS A 87 12.81 -11.70 -34.59
CA LYS A 87 13.51 -12.48 -35.63
C LYS A 87 13.22 -11.94 -37.04
N GLU A 88 11.95 -11.83 -37.37
CA GLU A 88 11.48 -11.32 -38.67
C GLU A 88 11.98 -9.88 -38.94
N ILE A 89 11.97 -9.04 -37.89
CA ILE A 89 12.51 -7.68 -37.97
C ILE A 89 14.02 -7.71 -38.24
N GLY A 90 14.75 -8.60 -37.56
CA GLY A 90 16.19 -8.79 -37.78
C GLY A 90 16.52 -9.17 -39.23
N ASP A 91 15.79 -10.11 -39.80
CA ASP A 91 15.96 -10.54 -41.19
C ASP A 91 15.69 -9.38 -42.17
N THR A 92 14.68 -8.56 -41.87
CA THR A 92 14.36 -7.34 -42.64
C THR A 92 15.48 -6.29 -42.56
N LEU A 93 16.00 -6.03 -41.36
CA LEU A 93 17.10 -5.07 -41.17
C LEU A 93 18.38 -5.51 -41.90
N GLN A 94 18.66 -6.81 -41.91
CA GLN A 94 19.79 -7.37 -42.66
C GLN A 94 19.62 -7.17 -44.17
N ARG A 95 18.42 -7.48 -44.70
CA ARG A 95 18.09 -7.27 -46.12
C ARG A 95 18.18 -5.80 -46.53
N LEU A 96 17.82 -4.88 -45.62
CA LEU A 96 17.92 -3.43 -45.84
C LEU A 96 19.34 -2.86 -45.59
N GLY A 97 20.31 -3.70 -45.22
CA GLY A 97 21.72 -3.32 -45.13
C GLY A 97 22.12 -2.60 -43.83
N PHE A 98 21.31 -2.63 -42.77
CA PHE A 98 21.68 -2.05 -41.48
C PHE A 98 22.84 -2.83 -40.84
N ARG A 99 23.94 -2.13 -40.57
CA ARG A 99 25.22 -2.74 -40.16
C ARG A 99 25.26 -3.10 -38.67
N SER A 100 24.52 -2.37 -37.84
CA SER A 100 24.56 -2.50 -36.38
C SER A 100 23.15 -2.64 -35.80
N CYS A 101 22.83 -3.84 -35.31
CA CYS A 101 21.55 -4.13 -34.67
C CYS A 101 21.74 -4.73 -33.27
N THR A 102 20.85 -4.38 -32.34
CA THR A 102 20.76 -5.01 -31.02
C THR A 102 19.30 -5.15 -30.60
N TYR A 103 19.01 -6.11 -29.72
CA TYR A 103 17.65 -6.51 -29.39
C TYR A 103 17.37 -6.31 -27.89
N ILE A 104 16.19 -5.79 -27.56
CA ILE A 104 15.72 -5.73 -26.18
C ILE A 104 15.32 -7.15 -25.73
N THR A 105 16.09 -7.69 -24.79
CA THR A 105 15.77 -8.98 -24.14
C THR A 105 14.91 -8.76 -22.92
N SER A 106 14.19 -9.80 -22.45
CA SER A 106 13.44 -9.72 -21.18
C SER A 106 14.32 -9.31 -20.00
N ASN A 107 15.59 -9.73 -19.98
CA ASN A 107 16.51 -9.35 -18.93
C ASN A 107 16.89 -7.87 -19.00
N LEU A 108 17.20 -7.35 -20.20
CA LEU A 108 17.48 -5.91 -20.39
C LEU A 108 16.25 -5.06 -20.04
N ARG A 109 15.06 -5.47 -20.48
CA ARG A 109 13.81 -4.76 -20.15
C ARG A 109 13.57 -4.72 -18.64
N ARG A 110 13.83 -5.83 -17.95
CA ARG A 110 13.76 -5.91 -16.48
C ARG A 110 14.82 -5.04 -15.80
N GLU A 111 16.07 -5.05 -16.27
CA GLU A 111 17.14 -4.19 -15.75
C GLU A 111 16.83 -2.70 -15.96
N MET A 112 16.30 -2.29 -17.13
CA MET A 112 15.86 -0.91 -17.39
C MET A 112 14.68 -0.49 -16.50
N SER A 113 13.73 -1.39 -16.26
CA SER A 113 12.62 -1.15 -15.31
C SER A 113 13.14 -0.93 -13.89
N TYR A 114 14.17 -1.67 -13.47
CA TYR A 114 14.85 -1.37 -12.22
C TYR A 114 15.50 0.01 -12.26
N CYS A 115 16.24 0.38 -13.32
CA CYS A 115 16.84 1.71 -13.45
C CYS A 115 15.82 2.85 -13.41
N ARG A 116 14.61 2.66 -13.95
CA ARG A 116 13.47 3.60 -13.81
C ARG A 116 13.11 3.86 -12.33
N MET A 117 13.36 2.89 -11.45
CA MET A 117 13.18 3.00 -10.01
C MET A 117 14.44 3.50 -9.27
N GLU A 118 15.56 3.79 -9.95
CA GLU A 118 16.88 3.89 -9.32
C GLU A 118 17.33 5.30 -8.90
N TYR A 119 16.51 6.34 -9.07
CA TYR A 119 16.90 7.69 -8.62
C TYR A 119 15.74 8.54 -8.10
N PHE A 120 15.28 8.33 -6.86
CA PHE A 120 14.53 9.41 -6.21
C PHE A 120 14.70 9.49 -4.68
N ASN A 121 14.70 10.73 -4.19
CA ASN A 121 14.32 11.13 -2.83
C ASN A 121 12.83 10.82 -2.52
N ARG A 122 12.21 9.90 -3.25
CA ARG A 122 10.82 9.47 -3.09
C ARG A 122 10.65 8.64 -1.85
N LYS A 123 9.45 8.76 -1.28
CA LYS A 123 8.98 7.92 -0.19
C LYS A 123 8.17 6.74 -0.74
N ILE A 124 8.09 5.67 0.02
CA ILE A 124 7.15 4.59 -0.24
C ILE A 124 6.37 4.25 1.03
N TYR A 125 5.05 4.19 0.89
CA TYR A 125 4.15 3.82 1.98
C TYR A 125 3.64 2.39 1.77
N LEU A 126 3.91 1.51 2.74
CA LEU A 126 3.47 0.11 2.71
C LEU A 126 2.10 0.00 3.39
N CYS A 127 1.05 -0.10 2.58
CA CYS A 127 -0.34 -0.06 3.00
C CYS A 127 -1.00 -1.44 2.95
N ASP A 128 -1.31 -1.98 4.13
CA ASP A 128 -2.13 -3.18 4.32
C ASP A 128 -3.64 -2.91 4.55
N THR A 129 -4.04 -1.67 4.84
CA THR A 129 -5.42 -1.29 5.17
C THR A 129 -5.83 0.02 4.51
N TYR A 130 -7.14 0.26 4.39
CA TYR A 130 -7.67 1.53 3.89
C TYR A 130 -7.29 2.72 4.79
N TYR A 131 -7.15 2.51 6.10
CA TYR A 131 -6.64 3.53 7.03
C TYR A 131 -5.19 3.90 6.70
N HIS A 132 -4.33 2.94 6.36
CA HIS A 132 -2.96 3.20 5.93
C HIS A 132 -2.93 4.08 4.67
N VAL A 133 -3.80 3.79 3.71
CA VAL A 133 -3.94 4.62 2.49
C VAL A 133 -4.38 6.03 2.86
N LEU A 134 -5.36 6.21 3.75
CA LEU A 134 -5.83 7.53 4.17
C LEU A 134 -4.71 8.36 4.76
N ILE A 135 -3.95 7.79 5.71
CA ILE A 135 -2.83 8.48 6.34
C ILE A 135 -1.72 8.77 5.31
N ALA A 136 -1.39 7.82 4.44
CA ALA A 136 -0.38 8.03 3.40
C ALA A 136 -0.76 9.18 2.46
N LEU A 137 -1.96 9.16 1.88
CA LEU A 137 -2.44 10.22 0.97
C LEU A 137 -2.48 11.58 1.67
N THR A 138 -2.88 11.61 2.95
CA THR A 138 -2.88 12.83 3.75
C THR A 138 -1.47 13.37 3.95
N MET A 139 -0.51 12.52 4.34
CA MET A 139 0.88 12.90 4.52
C MET A 139 1.48 13.45 3.23
N ILE A 140 1.21 12.79 2.11
CA ILE A 140 1.69 13.18 0.78
C ILE A 140 1.17 14.58 0.40
N GLU A 141 -0.13 14.83 0.54
CA GLU A 141 -0.75 16.12 0.21
C GLU A 141 -0.31 17.25 1.17
N VAL A 142 -0.20 16.98 2.47
CA VAL A 142 0.22 17.99 3.46
C VAL A 142 1.68 18.38 3.30
N ASN A 143 2.56 17.41 3.07
CA ASN A 143 4.00 17.63 3.01
C ASN A 143 4.50 17.85 1.57
N LYS A 144 3.62 17.78 0.56
CA LYS A 144 3.94 17.87 -0.87
C LYS A 144 5.05 16.89 -1.27
N GLU A 145 4.87 15.63 -0.85
CA GLU A 145 5.88 14.60 -1.04
C GLU A 145 5.75 13.94 -2.41
N GLU A 146 6.89 13.60 -3.02
CA GLU A 146 6.87 12.59 -4.07
C GLU A 146 6.90 11.21 -3.42
N ALA A 147 5.84 10.43 -3.65
CA ALA A 147 5.70 9.13 -3.02
C ALA A 147 4.99 8.10 -3.91
N ASP A 148 5.32 6.84 -3.68
CA ASP A 148 4.64 5.68 -4.24
C ASP A 148 3.92 4.89 -3.14
N LEU A 149 2.91 4.13 -3.52
CA LEU A 149 2.20 3.21 -2.60
C LEU A 149 2.55 1.77 -2.90
N PHE A 150 2.56 0.94 -1.86
CA PHE A 150 2.70 -0.51 -1.97
C PHE A 150 1.54 -1.18 -1.26
N PHE A 151 0.69 -1.87 -2.02
CA PHE A 151 -0.52 -2.50 -1.51
C PHE A 151 -0.31 -3.99 -1.28
N SER A 152 -0.83 -4.45 -0.16
CA SER A 152 -0.83 -5.85 0.26
C SER A 152 -2.04 -6.17 1.13
N ASN A 153 -2.13 -7.43 1.57
CA ASN A 153 -3.15 -7.91 2.50
C ASN A 153 -4.61 -7.76 2.00
N GLY A 154 -4.82 -8.00 0.71
CA GLY A 154 -6.12 -7.91 0.05
C GLY A 154 -6.37 -6.55 -0.59
N LEU A 155 -5.70 -5.49 -0.15
CA LEU A 155 -5.79 -4.15 -0.73
C LEU A 155 -5.30 -4.13 -2.19
N GLU A 156 -4.34 -5.01 -2.53
CA GLU A 156 -3.80 -5.12 -3.89
C GLU A 156 -4.83 -5.53 -4.94
N ARG A 157 -5.98 -6.07 -4.51
CA ARG A 157 -7.09 -6.53 -5.35
C ARG A 157 -8.19 -5.48 -5.52
N ASP A 158 -8.13 -4.36 -4.79
CA ASP A 158 -9.08 -3.26 -4.96
C ASP A 158 -8.65 -2.34 -6.11
N TYR A 159 -8.98 -2.74 -7.34
CA TYR A 159 -8.59 -2.00 -8.54
C TYR A 159 -9.32 -0.67 -8.69
N GLU A 160 -10.54 -0.55 -8.16
CA GLU A 160 -11.31 0.69 -8.20
C GLU A 160 -10.70 1.77 -7.31
N LEU A 161 -10.32 1.42 -6.08
CA LEU A 161 -9.59 2.35 -5.21
C LEU A 161 -8.30 2.81 -5.88
N GLN A 162 -7.54 1.88 -6.45
CA GLN A 162 -6.28 2.18 -7.13
C GLN A 162 -6.49 3.14 -8.32
N ASP A 163 -7.50 2.88 -9.15
CA ASP A 163 -7.86 3.75 -10.27
C ASP A 163 -8.22 5.17 -9.79
N ARG A 164 -9.05 5.29 -8.73
CA ARG A 164 -9.39 6.58 -8.14
C ARG A 164 -8.17 7.31 -7.58
N ILE A 165 -7.23 6.60 -6.95
CA ILE A 165 -5.96 7.18 -6.47
C ILE A 165 -5.12 7.69 -7.64
N ILE A 166 -4.92 6.90 -8.69
CA ILE A 166 -4.11 7.31 -9.86
C ILE A 166 -4.75 8.51 -10.57
N LYS A 167 -6.07 8.48 -10.81
CA LYS A 167 -6.81 9.60 -11.40
C LYS A 167 -6.75 10.88 -10.57
N SER A 168 -6.58 10.76 -9.26
CA SER A 168 -6.40 11.92 -8.37
C SER A 168 -5.02 12.58 -8.53
N ALA A 169 -4.04 11.90 -9.12
CA ALA A 169 -2.66 12.39 -9.25
C ALA A 169 -2.01 12.78 -7.90
N ILE A 170 -2.38 12.11 -6.80
CA ILE A 170 -1.67 12.24 -5.50
C ILE A 170 -0.36 11.45 -5.53
N VAL A 171 -0.37 10.29 -6.20
CA VAL A 171 0.78 9.39 -6.35
C VAL A 171 0.90 8.94 -7.78
N ASP A 172 2.12 8.65 -8.21
CA ASP A 172 2.40 8.22 -9.57
C ASP A 172 2.27 6.70 -9.73
N ASN A 173 2.67 5.94 -8.72
CA ASN A 173 2.71 4.48 -8.80
C ASN A 173 2.06 3.80 -7.59
N ILE A 174 1.35 2.71 -7.87
CA ILE A 174 0.86 1.77 -6.87
C ILE A 174 1.40 0.39 -7.23
N PHE A 175 2.26 -0.13 -6.37
CA PHE A 175 2.78 -1.49 -6.48
C PHE A 175 1.88 -2.47 -5.75
N ARG A 176 1.79 -3.70 -6.26
CA ARG A 176 0.90 -4.74 -5.75
C ARG A 176 1.73 -5.92 -5.25
N HIS A 177 1.35 -6.45 -4.10
CA HIS A 177 1.98 -7.64 -3.56
C HIS A 177 0.96 -8.58 -2.94
N ASP A 178 0.76 -9.71 -3.62
CA ASP A 178 -0.07 -10.79 -3.11
C ASP A 178 0.72 -11.61 -2.10
N ARG A 179 0.46 -11.33 -0.82
CA ARG A 179 1.07 -12.04 0.32
C ARG A 179 0.85 -13.55 0.26
N GLY A 180 -0.29 -14.00 -0.28
CA GLY A 180 -0.62 -15.42 -0.38
C GLY A 180 0.34 -16.22 -1.28
N LYS A 181 1.06 -15.54 -2.19
CA LYS A 181 2.02 -16.18 -3.08
C LYS A 181 3.38 -16.40 -2.44
N VAL A 182 3.71 -15.67 -1.37
CA VAL A 182 5.01 -15.79 -0.70
C VAL A 182 4.98 -17.03 0.20
N ARG A 183 5.73 -18.06 -0.21
CA ARG A 183 5.87 -19.28 0.58
C ARG A 183 6.65 -19.00 1.87
N GLU A 184 5.99 -19.11 3.01
CA GLU A 184 6.69 -19.17 4.30
C GLU A 184 7.26 -20.57 4.54
N VAL A 185 8.51 -20.62 4.99
CA VAL A 185 9.16 -21.88 5.37
C VAL A 185 9.20 -21.93 6.89
N LEU A 186 8.51 -22.92 7.45
CA LEU A 186 8.58 -23.23 8.86
C LEU A 186 9.88 -23.99 9.14
N TYR A 187 10.60 -23.57 10.17
CA TYR A 187 11.84 -24.21 10.60
C TYR A 187 11.60 -24.87 11.95
N ASN A 188 12.00 -26.13 12.07
CA ASN A 188 11.86 -26.91 13.31
C ASN A 188 12.87 -26.53 14.40
N SER A 189 13.81 -25.61 14.13
CA SER A 189 14.73 -25.10 15.14
C SER A 189 15.05 -23.62 14.93
N LYS A 190 15.25 -22.90 16.04
CA LYS A 190 15.65 -21.48 16.04
C LYS A 190 16.96 -21.27 15.28
N LEU A 191 17.94 -22.16 15.46
CA LEU A 191 19.23 -22.07 14.77
C LEU A 191 19.09 -22.16 13.24
N LYS A 192 18.33 -23.13 12.72
CA LYS A 192 18.09 -23.25 11.27
C LYS A 192 17.36 -22.03 10.72
N ARG A 193 16.39 -21.50 11.47
CA ARG A 193 15.67 -20.27 11.12
C ARG A 193 16.62 -19.07 11.00
N LEU A 194 17.54 -18.93 11.95
CA LEU A 194 18.54 -17.85 11.95
C LEU A 194 19.53 -17.99 10.77
N LEU A 195 20.02 -19.20 10.49
CA LEU A 195 20.99 -19.45 9.42
C LEU A 195 20.39 -19.34 8.00
N PHE A 196 19.21 -19.92 7.78
CA PHE A 196 18.63 -20.07 6.44
C PHE A 196 17.38 -19.24 6.20
N GLY A 197 16.59 -18.98 7.25
CA GLY A 197 15.26 -18.36 7.14
C GLY A 197 15.32 -16.97 6.52
N ARG A 198 16.34 -16.17 6.86
CA ARG A 198 16.55 -14.85 6.28
C ARG A 198 16.76 -14.89 4.76
N ARG A 199 17.71 -15.70 4.29
CA ARG A 199 18.01 -15.84 2.86
C ARG A 199 16.82 -16.40 2.09
N ARG A 200 16.11 -17.36 2.67
CA ARG A 200 14.94 -17.98 2.06
C ARG A 200 13.75 -17.02 1.96
N LEU A 201 13.49 -16.24 3.00
CA LEU A 201 12.47 -15.18 2.98
C LEU A 201 12.76 -14.17 1.87
N ILE A 202 13.99 -13.66 1.79
CA ILE A 202 14.42 -12.71 0.74
C ILE A 202 14.15 -13.30 -0.65
N TYR A 203 14.63 -14.52 -0.89
CA TYR A 203 14.45 -15.20 -2.17
C TYR A 203 12.98 -15.41 -2.54
N ASN A 204 12.14 -15.88 -1.60
CA ASN A 204 10.72 -16.11 -1.87
C ASN A 204 9.97 -14.79 -2.10
N PHE A 205 10.34 -13.73 -1.40
CA PHE A 205 9.73 -12.42 -1.55
C PHE A 205 10.12 -11.78 -2.90
N GLU A 206 11.41 -11.76 -3.25
CA GLU A 206 11.95 -11.17 -4.50
C GLU A 206 11.52 -11.90 -5.78
N LYS A 207 11.02 -13.13 -5.68
CA LYS A 207 10.38 -13.81 -6.81
C LYS A 207 9.07 -13.17 -7.25
N ILE A 208 8.40 -12.48 -6.34
CA ILE A 208 7.01 -12.05 -6.50
C ILE A 208 6.92 -10.53 -6.47
N THR A 209 7.74 -9.87 -5.66
CA THR A 209 7.83 -8.40 -5.68
C THR A 209 8.66 -7.93 -6.86
N THR A 210 8.18 -6.87 -7.51
CA THR A 210 8.95 -6.11 -8.52
C THR A 210 9.68 -4.92 -7.93
N VAL A 211 9.48 -4.64 -6.63
CA VAL A 211 9.98 -3.43 -5.96
C VAL A 211 11.26 -3.71 -5.19
N ASP A 212 12.28 -2.91 -5.45
CA ASP A 212 13.49 -2.82 -4.63
C ASP A 212 13.38 -1.63 -3.66
N PHE A 213 12.97 -1.89 -2.42
CA PHE A 213 12.76 -0.85 -1.42
C PHE A 213 14.05 -0.13 -0.99
N SER A 214 15.24 -0.68 -1.28
CA SER A 214 16.52 -0.05 -0.93
C SER A 214 16.81 1.22 -1.76
N ARG A 215 16.03 1.43 -2.83
CA ARG A 215 16.11 2.57 -3.74
C ARG A 215 15.35 3.81 -3.25
N TYR A 216 14.39 3.67 -2.33
CA TYR A 216 13.60 4.78 -1.79
C TYR A 216 14.40 5.59 -0.77
N LYS A 217 15.19 6.56 -1.26
CA LYS A 217 16.05 7.39 -0.41
C LYS A 217 15.25 8.39 0.43
N GLY A 218 14.05 8.77 0.00
CA GLY A 218 13.11 9.58 0.79
C GLY A 218 12.56 8.85 2.02
N GLY A 219 12.59 7.51 1.99
CA GLY A 219 12.28 6.66 3.13
C GLY A 219 11.21 5.61 2.85
N VAL A 220 11.27 4.52 3.61
CA VAL A 220 10.25 3.48 3.64
C VAL A 220 9.37 3.70 4.88
N TYR A 221 8.07 3.81 4.68
CA TYR A 221 7.08 4.06 5.72
C TYR A 221 6.17 2.84 5.84
N MET A 222 6.04 2.32 7.06
CA MET A 222 5.26 1.13 7.36
C MET A 222 4.32 1.44 8.51
N PHE A 223 3.13 0.85 8.51
CA PHE A 223 2.14 1.05 9.57
C PHE A 223 2.11 -0.09 10.60
N PHE A 224 2.60 -1.24 10.18
CA PHE A 224 2.78 -2.38 11.06
C PHE A 224 4.11 -3.03 10.72
N ASP A 225 4.99 -3.13 11.72
CA ASP A 225 6.29 -3.74 11.51
C ASP A 225 6.29 -5.24 11.74
N GLU A 226 5.13 -5.89 11.83
CA GLU A 226 4.97 -7.35 11.87
C GLU A 226 4.37 -7.93 10.57
N GLY A 227 4.70 -9.18 10.28
CA GLY A 227 4.31 -9.86 9.04
C GLY A 227 5.44 -9.97 8.00
N GLN A 228 5.11 -10.50 6.83
CA GLN A 228 6.12 -10.93 5.85
C GLN A 228 6.90 -9.77 5.23
N ILE A 229 6.22 -8.68 4.84
CA ILE A 229 6.84 -7.50 4.23
C ILE A 229 7.80 -6.86 5.23
N ALA A 230 7.35 -6.67 6.47
CA ALA A 230 8.18 -6.11 7.52
C ALA A 230 9.41 -6.97 7.82
N ARG A 231 9.22 -8.30 7.91
CA ARG A 231 10.32 -9.26 8.05
C ARG A 231 11.28 -9.18 6.86
N TYR A 232 10.79 -8.98 5.64
CA TYR A 232 11.62 -8.80 4.44
C TYR A 232 12.44 -7.50 4.51
N ILE A 233 11.82 -6.36 4.86
CA ILE A 233 12.49 -5.06 5.05
C ILE A 233 13.62 -5.19 6.09
N GLN A 234 13.34 -5.79 7.24
CA GLN A 234 14.35 -6.07 8.26
C GLN A 234 15.42 -7.07 7.78
N ALA A 235 15.04 -8.08 6.98
CA ALA A 235 15.94 -9.05 6.37
C ALA A 235 16.91 -8.42 5.35
N LYS A 236 16.49 -7.34 4.69
CA LYS A 236 17.32 -6.57 3.75
C LYS A 236 18.05 -5.39 4.40
N HIS A 237 17.96 -5.23 5.73
CA HIS A 237 18.54 -4.12 6.49
C HIS A 237 18.02 -2.74 6.09
N ILE A 238 16.85 -2.69 5.48
CA ILE A 238 16.27 -1.45 4.95
C ILE A 238 15.73 -0.64 6.12
N LYS A 239 16.14 0.62 6.19
CA LYS A 239 15.71 1.53 7.24
C LYS A 239 14.30 2.05 6.97
N TYR A 240 13.47 2.12 8.00
CA TYR A 240 12.08 2.53 7.87
C TYR A 240 11.62 3.44 9.01
N THR A 241 10.53 4.17 8.76
CA THR A 241 9.74 4.88 9.77
C THR A 241 8.46 4.08 10.02
N LEU A 242 8.16 3.84 11.30
CA LEU A 242 6.94 3.15 11.72
C LEU A 242 5.85 4.18 12.04
N LEU A 243 4.73 4.07 11.37
CA LEU A 243 3.48 4.78 11.62
C LEU A 243 2.55 3.85 12.42
N GLU A 244 1.45 4.37 12.96
CA GLU A 244 0.49 3.52 13.68
C GLU A 244 -0.51 2.82 12.76
N ASP A 245 -0.72 1.52 12.97
CA ASP A 245 -1.66 0.66 12.23
C ASP A 245 -3.13 1.11 12.33
N CYS A 246 -3.49 1.71 13.47
CA CYS A 246 -4.78 2.36 13.69
C CYS A 246 -4.63 3.53 14.66
N TYR A 247 -5.71 4.28 14.90
CA TYR A 247 -5.71 5.40 15.84
C TYR A 247 -5.36 4.92 17.26
N ASP A 248 -4.29 5.50 17.84
CA ASP A 248 -3.72 5.14 19.15
C ASP A 248 -3.31 3.66 19.31
N PHE A 249 -2.86 3.01 18.23
CA PHE A 249 -2.43 1.62 18.22
C PHE A 249 -1.42 1.30 19.33
N MET A 250 -0.40 2.15 19.52
CA MET A 250 0.68 1.89 20.50
C MET A 250 0.22 2.02 21.95
N LYS A 251 -0.84 2.80 22.19
CA LYS A 251 -1.41 3.06 23.51
C LYS A 251 -2.47 2.02 23.89
N VAL A 252 -3.30 1.61 22.94
CA VAL A 252 -4.46 0.74 23.20
C VAL A 252 -4.21 -0.70 22.79
N VAL A 253 -3.77 -0.93 21.55
CA VAL A 253 -3.73 -2.27 20.97
C VAL A 253 -2.50 -3.04 21.45
N VAL A 254 -1.35 -2.37 21.61
CA VAL A 254 -0.12 -3.02 22.08
C VAL A 254 -0.29 -3.64 23.48
N PRO A 255 -0.78 -2.90 24.51
CA PRO A 255 -1.04 -3.50 25.82
C PRO A 255 -2.09 -4.61 25.79
N MET A 256 -3.05 -4.54 24.87
CA MET A 256 -4.15 -5.51 24.82
C MET A 256 -3.78 -6.81 24.09
N LYS A 257 -2.99 -6.73 23.00
CA LYS A 257 -2.77 -7.88 22.09
C LYS A 257 -1.30 -8.25 21.87
N PHE A 258 -0.35 -7.40 22.27
CA PHE A 258 1.07 -7.56 21.93
C PHE A 258 2.01 -7.42 23.14
N MET A 259 1.50 -7.60 24.36
CA MET A 259 2.31 -7.50 25.59
C MET A 259 3.43 -8.54 25.64
N ASP A 260 3.16 -9.77 25.23
CA ASP A 260 4.15 -10.84 25.17
C ASP A 260 5.31 -10.49 24.21
N ARG A 261 4.99 -9.86 23.07
CA ARG A 261 5.99 -9.34 22.13
C ARG A 261 6.80 -8.24 22.78
N LEU A 262 6.13 -7.29 23.43
CA LEU A 262 6.77 -6.16 24.10
C LEU A 262 7.72 -6.63 25.20
N GLU A 263 7.28 -7.50 26.09
CA GLU A 263 8.08 -8.11 27.15
C GLU A 263 9.33 -8.80 26.60
N HIS A 264 9.16 -9.60 25.54
CA HIS A 264 10.29 -10.23 24.87
C HIS A 264 11.29 -9.19 24.34
N THR A 265 10.83 -8.13 23.66
CA THR A 265 11.73 -7.08 23.14
C THR A 265 12.47 -6.32 24.25
N GLN A 266 11.90 -6.27 25.46
CA GLN A 266 12.50 -5.61 26.62
C GLN A 266 13.41 -6.54 27.45
N SER A 267 13.32 -7.85 27.26
CA SER A 267 14.19 -8.84 27.89
C SER A 267 15.68 -8.65 27.51
N PHE A 268 16.58 -9.20 28.33
CA PHE A 268 18.02 -9.18 28.05
C PHE A 268 18.35 -9.78 26.67
N TRP A 269 17.78 -10.94 26.35
CA TRP A 269 17.99 -11.62 25.07
C TRP A 269 17.37 -10.86 23.91
N GLY A 270 16.16 -10.33 24.05
CA GLY A 270 15.50 -9.53 23.00
C GLY A 270 16.28 -8.27 22.66
N LYS A 271 16.86 -7.58 23.67
CA LYS A 271 17.75 -6.43 23.46
C LYS A 271 19.02 -6.81 22.69
N ILE A 272 19.61 -7.98 22.99
CA ILE A 272 20.77 -8.51 22.24
C ILE A 272 20.39 -8.81 20.79
N GLU A 273 19.28 -9.53 20.57
CA GLU A 273 18.77 -9.86 19.23
C GLU A 273 18.51 -8.61 18.39
N ALA A 274 17.89 -7.59 18.98
CA ALA A 274 17.62 -6.31 18.33
C ALA A 274 18.91 -5.55 17.96
N LYS A 275 19.90 -5.52 18.86
CA LYS A 275 21.19 -4.85 18.63
C LYS A 275 22.01 -5.55 17.54
N LEU A 276 22.05 -6.87 17.57
CA LEU A 276 22.79 -7.67 16.58
C LEU A 276 22.01 -7.83 15.27
N GLY A 277 20.69 -7.65 15.28
CA GLY A 277 19.82 -7.86 14.11
C GLY A 277 19.75 -9.33 13.70
N LEU A 278 19.83 -10.24 14.68
CA LEU A 278 19.82 -11.69 14.48
C LEU A 278 18.46 -12.16 14.00
N ASP A 279 17.41 -11.62 14.59
CA ASP A 279 16.03 -11.96 14.29
C ASP A 279 15.20 -10.71 13.92
N TYR A 280 13.98 -10.98 13.50
CA TYR A 280 12.92 -10.00 13.35
C TYR A 280 12.46 -9.49 14.73
N VAL A 281 12.32 -8.17 14.86
CA VAL A 281 11.92 -7.52 16.12
C VAL A 281 10.77 -6.55 15.85
N PRO A 282 9.57 -6.74 16.46
CA PRO A 282 8.38 -5.91 16.26
C PRO A 282 8.41 -4.60 17.06
N LEU A 283 7.31 -3.85 16.98
CA LEU A 283 6.95 -2.70 17.81
C LEU A 283 7.99 -1.57 17.76
N GLY A 284 8.62 -1.41 16.60
CA GLY A 284 9.64 -0.40 16.32
C GLY A 284 10.98 -0.63 17.06
N GLN A 285 11.15 -1.77 17.71
CA GLN A 285 12.35 -2.07 18.50
C GLN A 285 13.53 -2.55 17.65
N SER A 286 13.28 -2.92 16.38
CA SER A 286 14.33 -3.23 15.42
C SER A 286 15.35 -2.09 15.27
N LYS A 287 16.64 -2.41 15.13
CA LYS A 287 17.69 -1.41 14.82
C LYS A 287 17.53 -0.75 13.44
N TYR A 288 16.66 -1.29 12.59
CA TYR A 288 16.35 -0.71 11.29
C TYR A 288 15.17 0.29 11.34
N CYS A 289 14.34 0.23 12.38
CA CYS A 289 13.37 1.30 12.66
C CYS A 289 14.11 2.56 13.11
N LYS A 290 13.98 3.63 12.33
CA LYS A 290 14.59 4.94 12.60
C LYS A 290 13.76 5.76 13.58
N LYS A 291 12.45 5.78 13.36
CA LYS A 291 11.48 6.65 14.03
C LYS A 291 10.14 5.95 14.11
N ILE A 292 9.38 6.21 15.17
CA ILE A 292 8.01 5.76 15.38
C ILE A 292 7.14 7.02 15.52
N GLU A 293 6.07 7.14 14.74
CA GLU A 293 5.16 8.29 14.78
C GLU A 293 3.81 7.88 15.35
N VAL A 294 3.52 8.34 16.57
CA VAL A 294 2.30 8.04 17.30
C VAL A 294 1.36 9.24 17.33
N ASN A 295 0.07 9.01 17.51
CA ASN A 295 -0.91 10.07 17.66
C ASN A 295 -0.78 10.80 19.00
N ASP A 296 -0.61 10.06 20.09
CA ASP A 296 -0.46 10.56 21.47
C ASP A 296 0.71 9.85 22.16
N LEU A 297 1.63 10.61 22.76
CA LEU A 297 2.74 10.04 23.54
C LEU A 297 2.30 9.55 24.93
N ASN A 298 1.16 10.01 25.45
CA ASN A 298 0.73 9.71 26.80
C ASN A 298 0.20 8.27 26.89
N GLY A 299 0.82 7.47 27.76
CA GLY A 299 0.39 6.10 28.04
C GLY A 299 0.83 5.06 27.02
N ILE A 300 1.78 5.37 26.13
CA ILE A 300 2.37 4.34 25.24
C ILE A 300 3.24 3.37 26.04
N ALA A 301 3.11 2.07 25.75
CA ALA A 301 3.84 1.02 26.47
C ALA A 301 5.27 0.79 25.92
N ILE A 302 5.57 1.28 24.72
CA ILE A 302 6.86 1.05 24.05
C ILE A 302 7.94 2.05 24.52
N PRO A 303 9.24 1.67 24.45
CA PRO A 303 10.33 2.59 24.72
C PRO A 303 10.31 3.86 23.87
N GLN A 304 10.36 5.03 24.52
CA GLN A 304 10.11 6.32 23.88
C GLN A 304 11.27 6.89 23.03
N ARG A 305 12.48 6.30 23.08
CA ARG A 305 13.70 6.89 22.48
C ARG A 305 13.59 7.27 20.99
N LYS A 306 12.77 6.55 20.22
CA LYS A 306 12.57 6.77 18.78
C LYS A 306 11.18 7.32 18.45
N VAL A 307 10.38 7.62 19.47
CA VAL A 307 8.97 7.94 19.30
C VAL A 307 8.80 9.44 19.19
N THR A 308 7.95 9.87 18.28
CA THR A 308 7.59 11.27 18.10
C THR A 308 6.07 11.37 17.98
N GLU A 309 5.50 12.35 18.67
CA GLU A 309 4.09 12.65 18.54
C GLU A 309 3.81 13.31 17.20
N TYR A 310 2.79 12.83 16.51
CA TYR A 310 2.26 13.38 15.28
C TYR A 310 0.74 13.24 15.26
N PRO A 311 0.01 14.11 15.98
CA PRO A 311 -1.43 13.95 16.18
C PRO A 311 -2.20 13.94 14.86
N ARG A 312 -3.07 12.94 14.66
CA ARG A 312 -3.80 12.76 13.39
C ARG A 312 -4.78 13.90 13.15
N GLU A 313 -5.40 14.42 14.21
CA GLU A 313 -6.26 15.61 14.12
C GLU A 313 -5.49 16.81 13.54
N LYS A 314 -4.29 17.11 14.08
CA LYS A 314 -3.44 18.19 13.58
C LYS A 314 -2.96 17.94 12.14
N LEU A 315 -2.73 16.68 11.78
CA LEU A 315 -2.40 16.30 10.40
C LEU A 315 -3.58 16.59 9.46
N PHE A 316 -4.79 16.15 9.81
CA PHE A 316 -5.99 16.37 9.00
C PHE A 316 -6.38 17.86 8.90
N ALA A 317 -6.14 18.64 9.95
CA ALA A 317 -6.39 20.08 9.96
C ALA A 317 -5.50 20.85 8.96
N LYS A 318 -4.33 20.32 8.58
CA LYS A 318 -3.43 20.93 7.59
C LYS A 318 -3.91 20.79 6.15
N LEU A 319 -4.84 19.88 5.88
CA LEU A 319 -5.41 19.72 4.54
C LEU A 319 -6.33 20.90 4.20
N THR A 320 -6.17 21.45 3.00
CA THR A 320 -7.13 22.39 2.42
C THR A 320 -8.48 21.71 2.13
N ALA A 321 -9.56 22.49 2.00
CA ALA A 321 -10.87 21.95 1.62
C ALA A 321 -10.83 21.14 0.32
N ARG A 322 -10.08 21.61 -0.68
CA ARG A 322 -9.88 20.90 -1.95
C ARG A 322 -9.18 19.56 -1.76
N GLN A 323 -8.15 19.50 -0.91
CA GLN A 323 -7.44 18.25 -0.63
C GLN A 323 -8.31 17.27 0.15
N LYS A 324 -9.07 17.76 1.14
CA LYS A 324 -10.07 16.98 1.88
C LYS A 324 -11.10 16.35 0.95
N GLU A 325 -11.70 17.14 0.07
CA GLU A 325 -12.68 16.66 -0.90
C GLU A 325 -12.09 15.64 -1.88
N LYS A 326 -10.87 15.90 -2.37
CA LYS A 326 -10.13 15.00 -3.25
C LYS A 326 -9.90 13.64 -2.60
N ILE A 327 -9.39 13.61 -1.36
CA ILE A 327 -9.16 12.36 -0.62
C ILE A 327 -10.49 11.67 -0.28
N PHE A 328 -11.51 12.44 0.10
CA PHE A 328 -12.85 11.90 0.37
C PHE A 328 -13.41 11.13 -0.85
N LYS A 329 -13.35 11.72 -2.04
CA LYS A 329 -13.80 11.11 -3.31
C LYS A 329 -13.05 9.82 -3.65
N ILE A 330 -11.79 9.68 -3.26
CA ILE A 330 -11.01 8.45 -3.47
C ILE A 330 -11.63 7.26 -2.71
N PHE A 331 -12.06 7.45 -1.47
CA PHE A 331 -12.62 6.35 -0.68
C PHE A 331 -14.08 6.11 -0.96
N VAL A 332 -14.86 7.19 -1.06
CA VAL A 332 -16.31 7.14 -1.11
C VAL A 332 -16.83 6.88 -2.54
N GLY A 333 -16.05 7.24 -3.57
CA GLY A 333 -16.48 7.11 -4.96
C GLY A 333 -17.74 7.92 -5.22
N GLU A 334 -18.73 7.31 -5.87
CA GLU A 334 -20.04 7.90 -6.15
C GLU A 334 -21.04 7.71 -4.99
N GLN A 335 -20.70 6.95 -3.95
CA GLN A 335 -21.58 6.68 -2.81
C GLN A 335 -21.67 7.91 -1.90
N LEU A 336 -22.41 8.95 -2.28
CA LEU A 336 -22.59 10.10 -1.41
C LEU A 336 -23.40 9.67 -0.16
N VAL A 337 -22.73 9.60 0.99
CA VAL A 337 -23.41 9.64 2.29
C VAL A 337 -23.81 11.10 2.50
N GLU A 338 -25.00 11.46 2.02
CA GLU A 338 -25.66 12.68 2.43
C GLU A 338 -26.43 12.33 3.70
N SER A 339 -25.95 12.79 4.86
CA SER A 339 -26.84 12.90 6.01
C SER A 339 -27.51 14.27 5.93
N SER A 340 -28.83 14.30 5.93
CA SER A 340 -29.52 15.58 6.02
C SER A 340 -29.29 16.13 7.43
N SER A 341 -29.00 17.43 7.54
CA SER A 341 -28.68 18.07 8.83
C SER A 341 -29.83 18.04 9.85
N ASN A 342 -31.02 17.60 9.44
CA ASN A 342 -32.23 17.60 10.25
C ASN A 342 -32.68 16.20 10.71
N GLU A 343 -32.11 15.11 10.17
CA GLU A 343 -32.46 13.76 10.60
C GLU A 343 -31.76 13.38 11.90
N ASN A 344 -32.48 12.71 12.79
CA ASN A 344 -31.92 12.13 13.99
C ASN A 344 -31.20 10.82 13.65
N THR A 345 -29.92 10.90 13.27
CA THR A 345 -29.16 9.77 12.72
C THR A 345 -28.22 9.10 13.74
N LEU A 346 -28.15 7.77 13.69
CA LEU A 346 -27.24 6.94 14.49
C LEU A 346 -26.20 6.25 13.60
N LEU A 347 -24.94 6.27 14.00
CA LEU A 347 -23.85 5.48 13.41
C LEU A 347 -23.40 4.35 14.35
N ILE A 348 -23.54 3.10 13.92
CA ILE A 348 -23.04 1.92 14.64
C ILE A 348 -21.75 1.44 13.98
N LEU A 349 -20.64 1.41 14.73
CA LEU A 349 -19.38 0.82 14.27
C LEU A 349 -19.29 -0.62 14.73
N THR A 350 -19.24 -1.54 13.77
CA THR A 350 -19.04 -2.96 14.09
C THR A 350 -17.57 -3.28 14.27
N GLN A 351 -17.31 -4.39 14.93
CA GLN A 351 -16.00 -4.98 15.15
C GLN A 351 -16.11 -6.47 14.85
N PRO A 352 -15.04 -7.10 14.36
CA PRO A 352 -15.05 -8.51 13.98
C PRO A 352 -14.90 -9.38 15.23
N LEU A 353 -15.86 -9.28 16.16
CA LEU A 353 -15.84 -9.89 17.49
C LEU A 353 -15.51 -11.39 17.43
N PHE A 354 -16.10 -12.11 16.47
CA PHE A 354 -15.85 -13.54 16.30
C PHE A 354 -14.42 -13.81 15.81
N LYS A 355 -13.96 -13.12 14.77
CA LYS A 355 -12.59 -13.31 14.24
C LYS A 355 -11.50 -12.88 15.21
N ASP A 356 -11.80 -11.91 16.07
CA ASP A 356 -10.90 -11.46 17.13
C ASP A 356 -11.02 -12.30 18.41
N ASN A 357 -11.81 -13.38 18.38
CA ASN A 357 -11.99 -14.31 19.48
C ASN A 357 -12.51 -13.63 20.77
N PHE A 358 -13.35 -12.59 20.61
CA PHE A 358 -14.09 -11.96 21.70
C PHE A 358 -15.44 -12.65 21.96
N VAL A 359 -15.97 -13.37 20.97
CA VAL A 359 -17.20 -14.16 21.10
C VAL A 359 -16.99 -15.52 20.43
N PRO A 360 -17.69 -16.57 20.87
CA PRO A 360 -17.42 -17.94 20.44
C PRO A 360 -17.91 -18.24 19.01
N SER A 361 -18.87 -17.46 18.49
CA SER A 361 -19.47 -17.73 17.19
C SER A 361 -19.88 -16.46 16.44
N LEU A 362 -20.01 -16.58 15.12
CA LEU A 362 -20.58 -15.53 14.28
C LEU A 362 -22.05 -15.23 14.64
N GLU A 363 -22.82 -16.23 15.05
CA GLU A 363 -24.21 -16.03 15.50
C GLU A 363 -24.27 -15.18 16.78
N THR A 364 -23.32 -15.35 17.71
CA THR A 364 -23.21 -14.49 18.89
C THR A 364 -22.92 -13.04 18.50
N GLN A 365 -21.99 -12.81 17.56
CA GLN A 365 -21.72 -11.47 17.03
C GLN A 365 -22.97 -10.86 16.39
N LYS A 366 -23.67 -11.64 15.56
CA LYS A 366 -24.93 -11.23 14.92
C LYS A 366 -25.99 -10.84 15.95
N GLN A 367 -26.16 -11.65 17.00
CA GLN A 367 -27.13 -11.38 18.06
C GLN A 367 -26.83 -10.05 18.76
N ILE A 368 -25.57 -9.82 19.16
CA ILE A 368 -25.14 -8.56 19.80
C ILE A 368 -25.51 -7.35 18.96
N TYR A 369 -25.14 -7.33 17.68
CA TYR A 369 -25.43 -6.18 16.82
C TYR A 369 -26.90 -6.07 16.45
N THR A 370 -27.63 -7.18 16.37
CA THR A 370 -29.08 -7.18 16.19
C THR A 370 -29.76 -6.47 17.35
N ASP A 371 -29.33 -6.74 18.58
CA ASP A 371 -29.90 -6.13 19.79
C ASP A 371 -29.57 -4.64 19.85
N ILE A 372 -28.31 -4.24 19.60
CA ILE A 372 -27.91 -2.82 19.51
C ILE A 372 -28.78 -2.06 18.49
N ILE A 373 -29.03 -2.66 17.31
CA ILE A 373 -29.88 -2.04 16.28
C ILE A 373 -31.33 -1.92 16.79
N LYS A 374 -31.91 -3.00 17.33
CA LYS A 374 -33.29 -3.01 17.82
C LYS A 374 -33.53 -2.03 18.97
N GLU A 375 -32.61 -1.92 19.92
CA GLU A 375 -32.67 -0.99 21.06
C GLU A 375 -32.69 0.49 20.64
N ASN A 376 -32.24 0.78 19.42
CA ASN A 376 -32.13 2.14 18.89
C ASN A 376 -33.11 2.44 17.74
N LYS A 377 -33.81 1.44 17.21
CA LYS A 377 -34.71 1.57 16.05
C LYS A 377 -35.81 2.63 16.21
N ASN A 378 -36.35 2.78 17.43
CA ASN A 378 -37.40 3.75 17.72
C ASN A 378 -36.86 5.09 18.26
N LYS A 379 -35.54 5.23 18.40
CA LYS A 379 -34.88 6.42 18.96
C LYS A 379 -34.27 7.32 17.91
N PHE A 380 -34.07 6.81 16.69
CA PHE A 380 -33.39 7.47 15.59
C PHE A 380 -34.17 7.25 14.29
N ASP A 381 -34.21 8.28 13.45
CA ASP A 381 -34.90 8.25 12.16
C ASP A 381 -34.17 7.33 11.17
N VAL A 382 -32.84 7.37 11.20
CA VAL A 382 -31.97 6.62 10.29
C VAL A 382 -30.82 6.00 11.06
N ILE A 383 -30.60 4.70 10.86
CA ILE A 383 -29.48 3.96 11.45
C ILE A 383 -28.51 3.56 10.34
N TYR A 384 -27.27 4.02 10.48
CA TYR A 384 -26.16 3.61 9.65
C TYR A 384 -25.33 2.57 10.39
N VAL A 385 -24.99 1.48 9.72
CA VAL A 385 -24.06 0.48 10.22
C VAL A 385 -22.80 0.53 9.38
N LYS A 386 -21.65 0.69 10.02
CA LYS A 386 -20.37 0.78 9.33
C LYS A 386 -19.48 -0.38 9.76
N PRO A 387 -19.41 -1.47 8.97
CA PRO A 387 -18.68 -2.64 9.39
C PRO A 387 -17.17 -2.41 9.41
N HIS A 388 -16.46 -3.12 10.30
CA HIS A 388 -15.00 -3.16 10.27
C HIS A 388 -14.50 -3.84 8.97
N PRO A 389 -13.36 -3.43 8.37
CA PRO A 389 -12.86 -4.05 7.13
C PRO A 389 -12.71 -5.58 7.17
N ARG A 390 -12.36 -6.12 8.35
CA ARG A 390 -12.22 -7.56 8.61
C ARG A 390 -13.53 -8.25 8.97
N ASP A 391 -14.60 -7.51 9.21
CA ASP A 391 -15.92 -8.06 9.50
C ASP A 391 -16.62 -8.42 8.18
N ASP A 392 -17.06 -9.67 8.07
CA ASP A 392 -17.67 -10.21 6.85
C ASP A 392 -19.16 -10.46 7.02
N PHE A 393 -19.74 -10.12 8.18
CA PHE A 393 -21.17 -10.29 8.39
C PHE A 393 -21.97 -9.32 7.51
N PRO A 394 -22.96 -9.79 6.73
CA PRO A 394 -23.80 -8.95 5.88
C PRO A 394 -24.92 -8.29 6.69
N TYR A 395 -24.62 -7.15 7.31
CA TYR A 395 -25.53 -6.44 8.23
C TYR A 395 -26.85 -6.01 7.58
N GLU A 396 -26.89 -5.84 6.26
CA GLU A 396 -28.09 -5.52 5.47
C GLU A 396 -29.22 -6.54 5.67
N GLN A 397 -28.88 -7.76 6.12
CA GLN A 397 -29.84 -8.83 6.37
C GLN A 397 -30.53 -8.74 7.74
N ILE A 398 -30.07 -7.88 8.65
CA ILE A 398 -30.67 -7.72 9.99
C ILE A 398 -31.98 -6.94 9.89
N ASP A 399 -31.99 -5.85 9.13
CA ASP A 399 -33.12 -4.93 9.02
C ASP A 399 -33.05 -4.19 7.69
N CYS A 400 -34.15 -4.15 6.95
CA CYS A 400 -34.20 -3.46 5.65
C CYS A 400 -34.12 -1.93 5.78
N ASN A 401 -34.35 -1.37 6.97
CA ASN A 401 -34.36 0.06 7.23
C ASN A 401 -33.00 0.61 7.69
N ILE A 402 -31.96 -0.22 7.79
CA ILE A 402 -30.61 0.25 8.09
C ILE A 402 -29.82 0.54 6.80
N HIS A 403 -28.92 1.53 6.89
CA HIS A 403 -28.01 1.86 5.80
C HIS A 403 -26.61 1.33 6.12
N VAL A 404 -26.15 0.32 5.36
CA VAL A 404 -24.81 -0.21 5.56
C VAL A 404 -23.79 0.59 4.77
N ILE A 405 -22.86 1.22 5.47
CA ILE A 405 -21.73 1.95 4.89
C ILE A 405 -20.66 0.94 4.48
N ASN A 406 -20.13 1.10 3.27
CA ASN A 406 -19.07 0.24 2.75
C ASN A 406 -17.88 0.16 3.72
N LYS A 407 -17.57 -1.06 4.20
CA LYS A 407 -16.48 -1.34 5.15
C LYS A 407 -15.09 -0.90 4.67
N LYS A 408 -14.92 -0.66 3.37
CA LYS A 408 -13.67 -0.18 2.76
C LYS A 408 -13.41 1.31 3.01
N ILE A 409 -14.42 2.07 3.47
CA ILE A 409 -14.28 3.49 3.76
C ILE A 409 -13.70 3.65 5.17
N PRO A 410 -12.49 4.24 5.36
CA PRO A 410 -11.98 4.57 6.69
C PRO A 410 -12.93 5.53 7.42
N THR A 411 -13.16 5.34 8.72
CA THR A 411 -14.16 6.16 9.41
C THR A 411 -13.74 7.62 9.48
N GLU A 412 -12.44 7.85 9.59
CA GLU A 412 -11.82 9.16 9.76
C GLU A 412 -12.03 10.06 8.53
N VAL A 413 -12.32 9.49 7.35
CA VAL A 413 -12.56 10.28 6.13
C VAL A 413 -13.83 11.13 6.25
N PHE A 414 -14.79 10.75 7.09
CA PHE A 414 -16.01 11.53 7.29
C PHE A 414 -15.73 12.89 7.97
N ASN A 415 -14.63 13.02 8.72
CA ASN A 415 -14.17 14.32 9.26
C ASN A 415 -13.83 15.35 8.16
N PHE A 416 -13.69 14.93 6.90
CA PHE A 416 -13.29 15.81 5.82
C PHE A 416 -14.45 16.61 5.24
N MET A 417 -15.69 16.22 5.54
CA MET A 417 -16.89 16.78 4.93
C MET A 417 -17.84 17.31 6.01
N ASN A 418 -17.94 18.63 6.14
CA ASN A 418 -18.84 19.29 7.10
C ASN A 418 -20.33 18.96 6.88
N ARG A 419 -20.68 18.48 5.68
CA ARG A 419 -22.04 18.05 5.33
C ARG A 419 -22.42 16.68 5.90
N ILE A 420 -21.49 15.97 6.55
CA ILE A 420 -21.75 14.69 7.20
C ILE A 420 -21.73 14.95 8.69
N MET A 421 -22.89 14.76 9.32
CA MET A 421 -23.06 14.86 10.78
C MET A 421 -24.02 13.76 11.24
N PHE A 422 -23.64 13.03 12.30
CA PHE A 422 -24.51 12.09 13.01
C PHE A 422 -24.87 12.63 14.40
N LYS A 423 -26.09 12.34 14.85
CA LYS A 423 -26.51 12.68 16.22
C LYS A 423 -25.79 11.82 17.24
N LYS A 424 -25.66 10.52 16.97
CA LYS A 424 -24.98 9.60 17.88
C LYS A 424 -24.11 8.61 17.14
N ALA A 425 -23.01 8.19 17.76
CA ALA A 425 -22.26 7.00 17.35
C ALA A 425 -22.10 6.01 18.51
N ILE A 426 -22.31 4.73 18.22
CA ILE A 426 -22.17 3.62 19.17
C ILE A 426 -21.07 2.67 18.68
N THR A 427 -20.18 2.28 19.59
CA THR A 427 -19.25 1.16 19.36
C THR A 427 -19.00 0.37 20.64
N ILE A 428 -18.60 -0.89 20.51
CA ILE A 428 -18.21 -1.70 21.67
C ILE A 428 -16.82 -1.26 22.17
N SER A 429 -15.82 -1.22 21.29
CA SER A 429 -14.43 -0.91 21.68
C SER A 429 -13.57 -0.30 20.56
N SER A 430 -14.17 0.28 19.51
CA SER A 430 -13.40 0.88 18.42
C SER A 430 -12.72 2.19 18.84
N THR A 431 -11.40 2.30 18.65
CA THR A 431 -10.65 3.54 18.94
C THR A 431 -11.00 4.70 17.99
N ALA A 432 -11.58 4.40 16.83
CA ALA A 432 -11.99 5.43 15.87
C ALA A 432 -13.00 6.43 16.47
N ILE A 433 -13.78 6.03 17.49
CA ILE A 433 -14.80 6.88 18.11
C ILE A 433 -14.23 8.17 18.70
N TYR A 434 -12.99 8.13 19.19
CA TYR A 434 -12.36 9.29 19.82
C TYR A 434 -12.09 10.42 18.81
N ASN A 435 -11.80 10.08 17.55
CA ASN A 435 -11.45 11.04 16.49
C ASN A 435 -12.62 11.36 15.55
N MET A 436 -13.86 11.18 15.97
CA MET A 436 -15.05 11.55 15.17
C MET A 436 -15.52 12.95 15.53
N ASN A 437 -15.21 13.93 14.68
CA ASN A 437 -15.71 15.30 14.82
C ASN A 437 -17.04 15.51 14.06
N PHE A 438 -17.47 14.50 13.32
CA PHE A 438 -18.73 14.45 12.57
C PHE A 438 -19.86 13.77 13.36
N VAL A 439 -19.75 13.72 14.69
CA VAL A 439 -20.72 13.06 15.61
C VAL A 439 -20.92 13.94 16.85
N GLU A 440 -22.18 14.19 17.23
CA GLU A 440 -22.53 14.99 18.42
C GLU A 440 -22.37 14.19 19.73
N GLU A 441 -22.96 13.00 19.82
CA GLU A 441 -22.88 12.11 21.00
C GLU A 441 -22.09 10.83 20.70
N LYS A 442 -21.15 10.45 21.57
CA LYS A 442 -20.32 9.26 21.42
C LYS A 442 -20.58 8.29 22.57
N GLU A 443 -20.97 7.06 22.25
CA GLU A 443 -21.19 6.00 23.23
C GLU A 443 -20.23 4.84 22.99
N LEU A 444 -19.42 4.55 24.01
CA LEU A 444 -18.52 3.40 24.07
C LEU A 444 -19.09 2.39 25.06
N LEU A 445 -19.64 1.28 24.57
CA LEU A 445 -20.28 0.26 25.42
C LEU A 445 -19.26 -0.51 26.28
N GLY A 446 -18.03 -0.63 25.79
CA GLY A 446 -16.97 -1.40 26.44
C GLY A 446 -17.10 -2.91 26.24
N LEU A 447 -16.01 -3.64 26.48
CA LEU A 447 -16.00 -5.10 26.34
C LEU A 447 -16.95 -5.80 27.33
N ASN A 448 -17.25 -5.20 28.48
CA ASN A 448 -18.19 -5.77 29.45
C ASN A 448 -19.62 -5.91 28.88
N TYR A 449 -19.97 -5.13 27.85
CA TYR A 449 -21.26 -5.23 27.18
C TYR A 449 -21.48 -6.59 26.51
N ILE A 450 -20.41 -7.27 26.09
CA ILE A 450 -20.53 -8.58 25.42
C ILE A 450 -20.66 -9.73 26.42
N SER A 451 -20.34 -9.52 27.70
CA SER A 451 -20.32 -10.56 28.73
C SER A 451 -21.64 -11.34 28.85
N PRO A 452 -22.83 -10.72 28.82
CA PRO A 452 -24.11 -11.44 28.89
C PRO A 452 -24.34 -12.40 27.70
N TYR A 453 -23.68 -12.16 26.57
CA TYR A 453 -23.80 -12.97 25.35
C TYR A 453 -22.87 -14.18 25.32
N VAL A 454 -21.96 -14.28 26.29
CA VAL A 454 -20.92 -15.32 26.34
C VAL A 454 -21.09 -16.14 27.62
N PRO A 455 -21.37 -17.46 27.51
CA PRO A 455 -21.44 -18.36 28.66
C PRO A 455 -20.15 -18.34 29.48
N GLU A 456 -20.26 -18.38 30.82
CA GLU A 456 -19.07 -18.36 31.71
C GLU A 456 -18.06 -19.46 31.41
N SER A 457 -18.52 -20.64 30.99
CA SER A 457 -17.68 -21.77 30.60
C SER A 457 -16.77 -21.47 29.41
N GLU A 458 -17.17 -20.53 28.55
CA GLU A 458 -16.45 -20.21 27.30
C GLU A 458 -15.55 -18.98 27.45
N ARG A 459 -15.81 -18.10 28.44
CA ARG A 459 -15.02 -16.87 28.65
C ARG A 459 -13.53 -17.11 28.83
N LYS A 460 -13.13 -18.23 29.47
CA LYS A 460 -11.73 -18.59 29.73
C LYS A 460 -10.89 -18.82 28.45
N ASN A 461 -11.53 -19.09 27.32
CA ASN A 461 -10.87 -19.38 26.04
C ASN A 461 -10.90 -18.18 25.08
N LEU A 462 -11.48 -17.06 25.50
CA LEU A 462 -11.63 -15.86 24.69
C LEU A 462 -10.52 -14.86 25.01
N SER A 463 -10.27 -13.93 24.08
CA SER A 463 -9.29 -12.85 24.26
C SER A 463 -9.75 -11.77 25.25
N ILE A 464 -10.74 -12.07 26.08
CA ILE A 464 -11.22 -11.20 27.14
C ILE A 464 -10.59 -11.66 28.45
N VAL A 465 -9.61 -10.92 28.95
CA VAL A 465 -9.40 -10.87 30.40
C VAL A 465 -10.33 -9.79 30.90
N LEU A 466 -11.58 -10.18 31.20
CA LEU A 466 -12.48 -9.30 31.93
C LEU A 466 -11.86 -9.09 33.32
N PRO A 467 -11.67 -7.84 33.77
CA PRO A 467 -11.24 -7.58 35.14
C PRO A 467 -12.24 -8.10 36.17
#